data_AF-A0A0F9CCW4-F1
#
_entry.id   AF-A0A0F9CCW4-F1
#
_cell.length_a   1.000
_cell.length_b   1.000
_cell.length_c   1.000
_cell.angle_alpha   90.00
_cell.angle_beta   90.00
_cell.angle_gamma   90.00
#
_symmetry.space_group_name_H-M   'P 1'
#
loop_
_entity.id
_entity.type
_entity.pdbx_description
1 polymer ?
#
loop_
_entity_poly.entity_id
_entity_poly.type
_entity_poly.pdbx_seq_one_letter_code
_entity_poly.pdbx_strand_id
1 'polypeptide(L)'
;LEIPKSGSTGIYQVLTVYSDAVIVEFISGTEQVPGLNKGYKFYRYMTLDGLSTGIADRVQQAEVAKRAAKAEAYEAADPLIKEARVNKDNFSSLMRNVRGAVKELGLDKESHPKTINTLRRLGSLFKKTKKDEKLDITQVSLGKLERERRIINLKLKSAKGEDRHALLELKGAMDDWMDAAFDEALFTGNQAALKAIKNARLKAGEYYSLFVKQRGARVPDEVGAAVEKILYSDATPEMTINYIFGRSKLGRKLASTKIVERMKLILGEESKEMDALKDAAWSKLVKGREGRLQDPAAYVKNFDELLTENKSLLNALYTPDEIAVMKGVRDAIKATNVELGGAPARKAGIILGSIQRVFHWRGTAQAVLHKRPLYGSLLHIIGRNLPVLGEGLQGSAAKRAGTLIPRPRPRLPLLPAAGVAGGRTQE
;
A
#
# COMPACT_ATOMS: atom_id res chain seq x y z
N LEU A 1 30.79 18.16 27.58
CA LEU A 1 30.74 19.19 26.52
C LEU A 1 29.79 20.28 26.99
N GLU A 2 30.32 21.43 27.37
CA GLU A 2 29.50 22.62 27.66
C GLU A 2 28.88 23.12 26.35
N ILE A 3 27.56 23.31 26.35
CA ILE A 3 26.80 23.84 25.22
C ILE A 3 26.79 25.37 25.36
N PRO A 4 27.34 26.14 24.41
CA PRO A 4 27.32 27.59 24.49
C PRO A 4 25.90 28.11 24.28
N LYS A 5 25.50 29.09 25.10
CA LYS A 5 24.25 29.84 24.91
C LYS A 5 24.41 30.84 23.77
N SER A 6 23.32 30.99 23.00
CA SER A 6 23.02 32.03 22.02
C SER A 6 23.32 31.69 20.55
N GLY A 7 22.27 31.73 19.71
CA GLY A 7 22.47 31.97 18.29
C GLY A 7 21.45 31.49 17.25
N SER A 8 20.30 30.87 17.58
CA SER A 8 19.15 30.66 16.66
C SER A 8 18.06 29.80 17.30
N THR A 9 16.79 30.10 17.02
CA THR A 9 15.60 29.45 17.58
C THR A 9 15.21 28.20 16.80
N GLY A 10 15.62 27.04 17.32
CA GLY A 10 15.02 25.75 17.01
C GLY A 10 15.05 24.88 18.26
N ILE A 11 13.94 24.17 18.55
CA ILE A 11 13.89 23.17 19.61
C ILE A 11 14.38 21.86 19.01
N TYR A 12 15.52 21.38 19.47
CA TYR A 12 16.06 20.09 19.07
C TYR A 12 16.49 19.28 20.29
N GLN A 13 16.27 17.97 20.22
CA GLN A 13 16.72 17.01 21.23
C GLN A 13 17.86 16.19 20.64
N VAL A 14 19.07 16.33 21.21
CA VAL A 14 20.20 15.48 20.83
C VAL A 14 19.94 14.08 21.38
N LEU A 15 19.82 13.09 20.49
CA LEU A 15 19.47 11.74 20.86
C LEU A 15 20.69 10.91 21.22
N THR A 16 21.76 11.02 20.43
CA THR A 16 23.00 10.26 20.61
C THR A 16 24.15 10.95 19.90
N VAL A 17 25.32 10.96 20.54
CA VAL A 17 26.57 11.47 19.98
C VAL A 17 27.53 10.28 19.81
N TYR A 18 28.00 10.07 18.58
CA TYR A 18 29.05 9.11 18.23
C TYR A 18 30.36 9.84 17.97
N SER A 19 31.44 9.08 17.79
CA SER A 19 32.77 9.64 17.51
C SER A 19 32.79 10.51 16.23
N ASP A 20 31.95 10.20 15.24
CA ASP A 20 31.89 10.83 13.91
C ASP A 20 30.46 11.23 13.44
N ALA A 21 29.41 10.97 14.24
CA ALA A 21 28.02 11.34 13.91
C ALA A 21 27.26 11.93 15.12
N VAL A 22 26.46 12.98 14.90
CA VAL A 22 25.53 13.52 15.91
C VAL A 22 24.11 13.31 15.41
N ILE A 23 23.30 12.63 16.20
CA ILE A 23 21.90 12.32 15.89
C ILE A 23 21.00 13.28 16.65
N VAL A 24 20.17 14.03 15.92
CA VAL A 24 19.33 15.10 16.46
C VAL A 24 17.88 14.92 16.02
N GLU A 25 16.94 15.05 16.96
CA GLU A 25 15.50 15.11 16.72
C GLU A 25 15.07 16.58 16.69
N PHE A 26 14.54 17.05 15.55
CA PHE A 26 14.05 18.43 15.41
C PHE A 26 12.57 18.49 15.78
N ILE A 27 12.27 19.23 16.85
CA ILE A 27 10.92 19.37 17.40
C ILE A 27 10.20 20.55 16.71
N SER A 28 10.89 21.68 16.45
CA SER A 28 10.47 22.74 15.51
C SER A 28 11.58 23.78 15.26
N GLY A 29 11.54 24.52 14.14
CA GLY A 29 12.46 25.65 13.85
C GLY A 29 13.30 25.52 12.57
N THR A 30 14.05 26.57 12.23
CA THR A 30 14.91 26.65 11.02
C THR A 30 16.33 26.11 11.24
N GLU A 31 17.00 25.81 10.12
CA GLU A 31 18.00 24.76 9.89
C GLU A 31 19.42 24.98 10.46
N GLN A 32 19.64 25.94 11.36
CA GLN A 32 20.99 26.24 11.85
C GLN A 32 21.16 25.88 13.32
N VAL A 33 22.01 24.87 13.58
CA VAL A 33 22.53 24.53 14.91
C VAL A 33 23.85 25.29 15.10
N PRO A 34 23.93 26.31 15.96
CA PRO A 34 25.17 27.07 16.17
C PRO A 34 26.21 26.20 16.87
N GLY A 35 27.43 26.12 16.34
CA GLY A 35 28.61 25.65 17.09
C GLY A 35 29.13 24.24 16.83
N LEU A 36 28.60 23.46 15.88
CA LEU A 36 29.12 22.13 15.54
C LEU A 36 29.77 22.14 14.14
N ASN A 37 31.07 22.49 14.09
CA ASN A 37 31.80 22.63 12.84
C ASN A 37 32.57 21.35 12.44
N LYS A 38 32.37 20.95 11.17
CA LYS A 38 33.16 20.05 10.31
C LYS A 38 33.37 18.59 10.76
N GLY A 39 32.62 17.67 10.13
CA GLY A 39 32.92 16.23 10.11
C GLY A 39 31.69 15.33 10.25
N TYR A 40 30.63 15.85 10.88
CA TYR A 40 29.46 15.07 11.25
C TYR A 40 28.38 15.09 10.15
N LYS A 41 27.89 13.92 9.73
CA LYS A 41 26.73 13.79 8.84
C LYS A 41 25.44 13.84 9.65
N PHE A 42 24.55 14.77 9.31
CA PHE A 42 23.24 14.92 9.95
C PHE A 42 22.19 14.07 9.22
N TYR A 43 21.36 13.34 9.97
CA TYR A 43 20.23 12.56 9.44
C TYR A 43 18.93 13.02 10.09
N ARG A 44 17.96 13.44 9.27
CA ARG A 44 16.63 13.91 9.71
C ARG A 44 15.70 12.73 9.93
N TYR A 45 15.07 12.67 11.10
CA TYR A 45 13.97 11.72 11.37
C TYR A 45 12.65 12.41 11.03
N MET A 46 11.83 11.78 10.19
CA MET A 46 10.40 12.09 10.12
C MET A 46 9.67 11.08 11.00
N THR A 47 8.73 11.55 11.81
CA THR A 47 7.79 10.67 12.52
C THR A 47 6.96 9.87 11.52
N LEU A 48 6.39 8.74 11.94
CA LEU A 48 5.50 7.90 11.11
C LEU A 48 4.37 8.75 10.49
N ASP A 49 3.95 9.80 11.21
CA ASP A 49 2.98 10.81 10.77
C ASP A 49 3.48 11.62 9.56
N GLY A 50 4.75 12.04 9.54
CA GLY A 50 5.35 12.74 8.41
C GLY A 50 5.53 11.86 7.16
N LEU A 51 5.88 10.58 7.34
CA LEU A 51 6.10 9.63 6.24
C LEU A 51 4.80 9.24 5.52
N SER A 52 3.69 9.11 6.24
CA SER A 52 2.42 8.64 5.67
C SER A 52 1.47 9.77 5.24
N THR A 53 1.66 10.99 5.74
CA THR A 53 1.10 12.21 5.13
C THR A 53 1.65 12.35 3.69
N GLY A 54 2.95 12.11 3.51
CA GLY A 54 3.58 12.10 2.19
C GLY A 54 3.02 11.06 1.21
N ILE A 55 2.60 9.89 1.68
CA ILE A 55 1.99 8.86 0.82
C ILE A 55 0.63 9.34 0.28
N ALA A 56 -0.25 9.83 1.16
CA ALA A 56 -1.58 10.30 0.74
C ALA A 56 -1.47 11.50 -0.21
N ASP A 57 -0.62 12.47 0.12
CA ASP A 57 -0.34 13.64 -0.72
C ASP A 57 0.19 13.23 -2.09
N ARG A 58 1.10 12.26 -2.15
CA ARG A 58 1.65 11.78 -3.42
C ARG A 58 0.63 11.04 -4.26
N VAL A 59 -0.24 10.24 -3.64
CA VAL A 59 -1.37 9.60 -4.33
C VAL A 59 -2.31 10.66 -4.91
N GLN A 60 -2.60 11.73 -4.15
CA GLN A 60 -3.42 12.85 -4.62
C GLN A 60 -2.77 13.58 -5.79
N GLN A 61 -1.47 13.90 -5.71
CA GLN A 61 -0.72 14.52 -6.81
C GLN A 61 -0.72 13.65 -8.07
N ALA A 62 -0.53 12.34 -7.91
CA ALA A 62 -0.56 11.39 -9.02
C ALA A 62 -1.95 11.30 -9.67
N GLU A 63 -3.03 11.33 -8.88
CA GLU A 63 -4.41 11.37 -9.38
C GLU A 63 -4.65 12.62 -10.22
N VAL A 64 -4.28 13.80 -9.69
CA VAL A 64 -4.46 15.08 -10.38
C VAL A 64 -3.69 15.09 -11.70
N ALA A 65 -2.43 14.65 -11.69
CA ALA A 65 -1.60 14.60 -12.89
C ALA A 65 -2.17 13.64 -13.95
N LYS A 66 -2.60 12.43 -13.56
CA LYS A 66 -3.20 11.46 -14.50
C LYS A 66 -4.58 11.89 -14.98
N ARG A 67 -5.34 12.60 -14.15
CA ARG A 67 -6.63 13.20 -14.53
C ARG A 67 -6.44 14.32 -15.54
N ALA A 68 -5.46 15.20 -15.34
CA ALA A 68 -5.09 16.27 -16.26
C ALA A 68 -4.62 15.69 -17.60
N ALA A 69 -3.66 14.74 -17.59
CA ALA A 69 -3.18 14.09 -18.80
C ALA A 69 -4.30 13.40 -19.61
N LYS A 70 -5.28 12.78 -18.93
CA LYS A 70 -6.48 12.25 -19.58
C LYS A 70 -7.33 13.36 -20.21
N ALA A 71 -7.54 14.48 -19.51
CA ALA A 71 -8.33 15.60 -20.02
C ALA A 71 -7.67 16.24 -21.25
N GLU A 72 -6.38 16.57 -21.15
CA GLU A 72 -5.56 17.11 -22.25
C GLU A 72 -5.58 16.19 -23.48
N ALA A 73 -5.46 14.87 -23.29
CA ALA A 73 -5.51 13.94 -24.40
C ALA A 73 -6.87 13.94 -25.11
N TYR A 74 -7.98 14.12 -24.38
CA TYR A 74 -9.30 14.26 -25.00
C TYR A 74 -9.50 15.62 -25.65
N GLU A 75 -9.00 16.71 -25.08
CA GLU A 75 -9.05 18.05 -25.66
C GLU A 75 -8.27 18.12 -26.97
N ALA A 76 -7.07 17.54 -27.01
CA ALA A 76 -6.26 17.42 -28.22
C ALA A 76 -6.93 16.55 -29.31
N ALA A 77 -7.68 15.52 -28.91
CA ALA A 77 -8.36 14.64 -29.85
C ALA A 77 -9.68 15.23 -30.39
N ASP A 78 -10.36 16.08 -29.62
CA ASP A 78 -11.69 16.61 -29.95
C ASP A 78 -11.81 17.29 -31.32
N PRO A 79 -10.90 18.21 -31.74
CA PRO A 79 -11.00 18.83 -33.07
C PRO A 79 -10.86 17.79 -34.19
N LEU A 80 -9.92 16.84 -34.05
CA LEU A 80 -9.66 15.80 -35.05
C LEU A 80 -10.83 14.83 -35.18
N ILE A 81 -11.44 14.44 -34.04
CA ILE A 81 -12.60 13.56 -33.99
C ILE A 81 -13.86 14.25 -34.56
N LYS A 82 -13.95 15.58 -34.42
CA LYS A 82 -15.03 16.37 -35.01
C LYS A 82 -14.94 16.48 -36.52
N GLU A 83 -13.80 16.19 -37.13
CA GLU A 83 -13.61 16.23 -38.59
C GLU A 83 -13.77 14.85 -39.23
N ALA A 84 -13.34 13.78 -38.57
CA ALA A 84 -13.45 12.42 -39.10
C ALA A 84 -14.92 12.00 -39.36
N ARG A 85 -15.18 11.42 -40.53
CA ARG A 85 -16.53 11.01 -41.00
C ARG A 85 -16.52 9.59 -41.56
N VAL A 86 -17.65 8.90 -41.44
CA VAL A 86 -17.92 7.59 -42.04
C VAL A 86 -19.14 7.71 -42.95
N ASN A 87 -19.07 7.13 -44.15
CA ASN A 87 -20.21 7.09 -45.07
C ASN A 87 -21.29 6.07 -44.62
N LYS A 88 -22.41 6.03 -45.34
CA LYS A 88 -23.54 5.13 -45.08
C LYS A 88 -23.16 3.65 -45.08
N ASP A 89 -22.40 3.22 -46.08
CA ASP A 89 -22.12 1.80 -46.31
C ASP A 89 -21.21 1.25 -45.22
N ASN A 90 -20.16 2.00 -44.89
CA ASN A 90 -19.26 1.70 -43.79
C ASN A 90 -20.01 1.71 -42.45
N PHE A 91 -20.89 2.69 -42.19
CA PHE A 91 -21.72 2.69 -40.98
C PHE A 91 -22.71 1.51 -40.94
N SER A 92 -23.20 1.05 -42.09
CA SER A 92 -24.07 -0.13 -42.16
C SER A 92 -23.32 -1.41 -41.79
N SER A 93 -22.02 -1.48 -42.08
CA SER A 93 -21.16 -2.57 -41.61
C SER A 93 -20.99 -2.56 -40.08
N LEU A 94 -20.84 -1.39 -39.44
CA LEU A 94 -20.90 -1.27 -37.96
C LEU A 94 -22.19 -1.84 -37.41
N MET A 95 -23.34 -1.43 -37.97
CA MET A 95 -24.63 -1.90 -37.51
C MET A 95 -24.81 -3.40 -37.70
N ARG A 96 -24.25 -3.98 -38.77
CA ARG A 96 -24.24 -5.42 -39.01
C ARG A 96 -23.40 -6.14 -37.95
N ASN A 97 -22.19 -5.64 -37.67
CA ASN A 97 -21.29 -6.23 -36.68
C ASN A 97 -21.93 -6.21 -35.28
N VAL A 98 -22.37 -5.03 -34.84
CA VAL A 98 -22.96 -4.83 -33.51
C VAL A 98 -24.26 -5.63 -33.33
N ARG A 99 -25.10 -5.76 -34.36
CA ARG A 99 -26.29 -6.62 -34.29
C ARG A 99 -25.92 -8.11 -34.30
N GLY A 100 -24.92 -8.49 -35.08
CA GLY A 100 -24.43 -9.87 -35.15
C GLY A 100 -23.94 -10.36 -33.78
N ALA A 101 -23.14 -9.54 -33.09
CA ALA A 101 -22.57 -9.86 -31.78
C ALA A 101 -23.59 -10.19 -30.69
N VAL A 102 -24.81 -9.65 -30.81
CA VAL A 102 -25.89 -9.86 -29.82
C VAL A 102 -27.04 -10.68 -30.36
N LYS A 103 -26.94 -11.20 -31.59
CA LYS A 103 -28.02 -11.93 -32.26
C LYS A 103 -28.36 -13.23 -31.51
N GLU A 104 -27.34 -14.00 -31.19
CA GLU A 104 -27.47 -15.31 -30.53
C GLU A 104 -27.88 -15.20 -29.04
N LEU A 105 -27.90 -13.99 -28.48
CA LEU A 105 -28.31 -13.75 -27.09
C LEU A 105 -29.84 -13.68 -26.91
N GLY A 106 -30.63 -13.69 -28.00
CA GLY A 106 -32.09 -13.70 -27.91
C GLY A 106 -32.68 -12.45 -27.25
N LEU A 107 -32.24 -11.26 -27.65
CA LEU A 107 -32.62 -10.00 -27.01
C LEU A 107 -34.14 -9.77 -26.92
N ASP A 108 -34.62 -9.50 -25.72
CA ASP A 108 -36.02 -9.17 -25.42
C ASP A 108 -36.14 -7.87 -24.60
N LYS A 109 -37.34 -7.29 -24.54
CA LYS A 109 -37.55 -5.98 -23.89
C LYS A 109 -37.47 -6.03 -22.36
N GLU A 110 -37.69 -7.19 -21.76
CA GLU A 110 -37.74 -7.39 -20.32
C GLU A 110 -36.33 -7.59 -19.76
N SER A 111 -35.55 -8.52 -20.34
CA SER A 111 -34.19 -8.83 -19.88
C SER A 111 -33.13 -7.94 -20.51
N HIS A 112 -33.39 -7.29 -21.67
CA HIS A 112 -32.40 -6.50 -22.42
C HIS A 112 -32.79 -5.04 -22.74
N PRO A 113 -33.45 -4.29 -21.84
CA PRO A 113 -33.99 -2.97 -22.16
C PRO A 113 -32.90 -1.95 -22.53
N LYS A 114 -31.73 -1.97 -21.90
CA LYS A 114 -30.66 -1.00 -22.18
C LYS A 114 -29.94 -1.34 -23.47
N THR A 115 -29.72 -2.62 -23.75
CA THR A 115 -29.13 -3.11 -25.00
C THR A 115 -30.00 -2.72 -26.19
N ILE A 116 -31.31 -3.01 -26.14
CA ILE A 116 -32.25 -2.64 -27.20
C ILE A 116 -32.30 -1.12 -27.39
N ASN A 117 -32.33 -0.35 -26.30
CA ASN A 117 -32.28 1.11 -26.37
C ASN A 117 -30.98 1.59 -27.04
N THR A 118 -29.84 0.96 -26.76
CA THR A 118 -28.56 1.29 -27.40
C THR A 118 -28.57 1.00 -28.89
N LEU A 119 -29.03 -0.19 -29.32
CA LEU A 119 -29.15 -0.53 -30.73
C LEU A 119 -30.04 0.46 -31.49
N ARG A 120 -31.15 0.89 -30.87
CA ARG A 120 -32.04 1.91 -31.45
C ARG A 120 -31.34 3.27 -31.58
N ARG A 121 -30.61 3.70 -30.55
CA ARG A 121 -29.85 4.96 -30.58
C ARG A 121 -28.78 4.93 -31.66
N LEU A 122 -27.98 3.87 -31.73
CA LEU A 122 -26.97 3.68 -32.79
C LEU A 122 -27.61 3.74 -34.18
N GLY A 123 -28.66 2.94 -34.43
CA GLY A 123 -29.37 2.97 -35.71
C GLY A 123 -30.00 4.34 -36.05
N SER A 124 -30.30 5.17 -35.05
CA SER A 124 -30.85 6.52 -35.25
C SER A 124 -29.80 7.57 -35.62
N LEU A 125 -28.50 7.29 -35.45
CA LEU A 125 -27.43 8.22 -35.80
C LEU A 125 -27.47 8.61 -37.28
N PHE A 126 -27.82 7.65 -38.14
CA PHE A 126 -27.92 7.83 -39.58
C PHE A 126 -29.20 8.58 -40.01
N LYS A 127 -30.33 8.36 -39.30
CA LYS A 127 -31.60 9.04 -39.57
C LYS A 127 -31.57 10.54 -39.27
N LYS A 128 -30.58 11.00 -38.51
CA LYS A 128 -30.43 12.39 -38.03
C LYS A 128 -29.20 13.11 -38.60
N THR A 129 -28.62 12.61 -39.68
CA THR A 129 -27.43 13.20 -40.31
C THR A 129 -27.80 13.97 -41.57
N LYS A 130 -27.29 15.20 -41.68
CA LYS A 130 -27.50 16.06 -42.85
C LYS A 130 -26.90 15.38 -44.09
N LYS A 131 -27.60 15.48 -45.21
CA LYS A 131 -27.07 15.23 -46.54
C LYS A 131 -25.89 16.20 -46.73
N ASP A 132 -24.70 15.70 -47.04
CA ASP A 132 -23.63 16.60 -47.49
C ASP A 132 -23.98 17.06 -48.90
N GLU A 133 -24.34 18.33 -49.06
CA GLU A 133 -24.76 18.90 -50.35
C GLU A 133 -23.66 18.82 -51.42
N LYS A 134 -22.38 18.73 -51.01
CA LYS A 134 -21.25 18.60 -51.94
C LYS A 134 -20.96 17.17 -52.38
N LEU A 135 -21.37 16.17 -51.60
CA LEU A 135 -20.98 14.77 -51.82
C LEU A 135 -22.15 13.81 -52.00
N ASP A 136 -23.41 14.26 -51.87
CA ASP A 136 -24.64 13.43 -51.92
C ASP A 136 -24.58 12.19 -50.99
N ILE A 137 -23.77 12.24 -49.93
CA ILE A 137 -23.55 11.13 -49.00
C ILE A 137 -23.98 11.58 -47.61
N THR A 138 -24.74 10.71 -46.94
CA THR A 138 -25.03 10.87 -45.51
C THR A 138 -23.84 10.34 -44.71
N GLN A 139 -23.30 11.16 -43.82
CA GLN A 139 -22.10 10.83 -43.05
C GLN A 139 -22.31 10.92 -41.54
N VAL A 140 -21.75 9.97 -40.79
CA VAL A 140 -21.72 9.99 -39.32
C VAL A 140 -20.34 10.43 -38.85
N SER A 141 -20.26 11.40 -37.93
CA SER A 141 -18.99 11.83 -37.37
C SER A 141 -18.47 10.85 -36.32
N LEU A 142 -17.14 10.70 -36.26
CA LEU A 142 -16.48 9.90 -35.21
C LEU A 142 -16.86 10.40 -33.82
N GLY A 143 -17.01 11.71 -33.64
CA GLY A 143 -17.46 12.29 -32.37
C GLY A 143 -18.85 11.82 -31.91
N LYS A 144 -19.77 11.54 -32.84
CA LYS A 144 -21.08 10.95 -32.50
C LYS A 144 -20.92 9.48 -32.07
N LEU A 145 -20.06 8.72 -32.74
CA LEU A 145 -19.77 7.33 -32.37
C LEU A 145 -19.11 7.26 -30.98
N GLU A 146 -18.11 8.08 -30.71
CA GLU A 146 -17.46 8.14 -29.39
C GLU A 146 -18.45 8.56 -28.29
N ARG A 147 -19.39 9.46 -28.60
CA ARG A 147 -20.47 9.82 -27.67
C ARG A 147 -21.36 8.63 -27.33
N GLU A 148 -21.80 7.85 -28.33
CA GLU A 148 -22.61 6.65 -28.07
C GLU A 148 -21.80 5.59 -27.30
N ARG A 149 -20.51 5.41 -27.62
CA ARG A 149 -19.60 4.56 -26.85
C ARG A 149 -19.54 4.95 -25.36
N ARG A 150 -19.44 6.25 -25.06
CA ARG A 150 -19.47 6.76 -23.67
C ARG A 150 -20.83 6.51 -22.99
N ILE A 151 -21.92 6.60 -23.73
CA ILE A 151 -23.26 6.29 -23.23
C ILE A 151 -23.40 4.80 -22.93
N ILE A 152 -22.82 3.92 -23.74
CA ILE A 152 -22.75 2.48 -23.46
C ILE A 152 -22.00 2.24 -22.14
N ASN A 153 -20.84 2.87 -21.95
CA ASN A 153 -20.09 2.78 -20.68
C ASN A 153 -20.91 3.28 -19.48
N LEU A 154 -21.69 4.35 -19.64
CA LEU A 154 -22.58 4.83 -18.59
C LEU A 154 -23.70 3.82 -18.26
N LYS A 155 -24.33 3.23 -19.28
CA LYS A 155 -25.36 2.20 -19.11
C LYS A 155 -24.82 0.95 -18.43
N LEU A 156 -23.61 0.52 -18.80
CA LEU A 156 -22.93 -0.61 -18.18
C LEU A 156 -22.80 -0.45 -16.67
N LYS A 157 -22.59 0.77 -16.14
CA LYS A 157 -22.48 0.99 -14.69
C LYS A 157 -23.74 0.60 -13.91
N SER A 158 -24.91 0.68 -14.53
CA SER A 158 -26.20 0.37 -13.90
C SER A 158 -26.85 -0.91 -14.43
N ALA A 159 -26.32 -1.53 -15.47
CA ALA A 159 -26.82 -2.78 -16.04
C ALA A 159 -26.44 -3.97 -15.15
N LYS A 160 -27.30 -4.99 -15.12
CA LYS A 160 -27.13 -6.23 -14.37
C LYS A 160 -27.53 -7.42 -15.26
N GLY A 161 -27.13 -8.63 -14.88
CA GLY A 161 -27.54 -9.87 -15.54
C GLY A 161 -27.25 -9.88 -17.04
N GLU A 162 -28.22 -10.40 -17.80
CA GLU A 162 -28.15 -10.60 -19.25
C GLU A 162 -28.02 -9.27 -20.03
N ASP A 163 -28.74 -8.21 -19.63
CA ASP A 163 -28.59 -6.88 -20.25
C ASP A 163 -27.15 -6.36 -20.15
N ARG A 164 -26.45 -6.63 -19.03
CA ARG A 164 -25.05 -6.24 -18.88
C ARG A 164 -24.16 -7.04 -19.82
N HIS A 165 -24.38 -8.34 -19.92
CA HIS A 165 -23.63 -9.22 -20.83
C HIS A 165 -23.79 -8.75 -22.28
N ALA A 166 -25.04 -8.56 -22.73
CA ALA A 166 -25.33 -8.08 -24.07
C ALA A 166 -24.75 -6.68 -24.35
N LEU A 167 -24.75 -5.76 -23.37
CA LEU A 167 -24.07 -4.48 -23.51
C LEU A 167 -22.55 -4.60 -23.62
N LEU A 168 -21.92 -5.60 -22.99
CA LEU A 168 -20.48 -5.85 -23.12
C LEU A 168 -20.14 -6.34 -24.53
N GLU A 169 -20.89 -7.32 -25.05
CA GLU A 169 -20.75 -7.83 -26.42
C GLU A 169 -20.96 -6.72 -27.46
N LEU A 170 -22.03 -5.94 -27.29
CA LEU A 170 -22.34 -4.77 -28.13
C LEU A 170 -21.18 -3.77 -28.15
N LYS A 171 -20.62 -3.46 -26.96
CA LYS A 171 -19.48 -2.55 -26.83
C LYS A 171 -18.23 -3.12 -27.49
N GLY A 172 -17.94 -4.41 -27.31
CA GLY A 172 -16.82 -5.11 -27.92
C GLY A 172 -16.86 -4.99 -29.44
N ALA A 173 -17.97 -5.42 -30.04
CA ALA A 173 -18.15 -5.35 -31.49
C ALA A 173 -18.08 -3.92 -32.06
N MET A 174 -18.55 -2.92 -31.30
CA MET A 174 -18.40 -1.51 -31.69
C MET A 174 -16.94 -1.06 -31.64
N ASP A 175 -16.21 -1.40 -30.58
CA ASP A 175 -14.79 -1.05 -30.41
C ASP A 175 -13.92 -1.74 -31.49
N ASP A 176 -14.14 -3.03 -31.74
CA ASP A 176 -13.43 -3.81 -32.78
C ASP A 176 -13.69 -3.25 -34.17
N TRP A 177 -14.96 -2.93 -34.48
CA TRP A 177 -15.30 -2.29 -35.74
C TRP A 177 -14.62 -0.93 -35.89
N MET A 178 -14.59 -0.12 -34.83
CA MET A 178 -13.91 1.18 -34.91
C MET A 178 -12.44 0.99 -35.21
N ASP A 179 -11.75 0.05 -34.56
CA ASP A 179 -10.34 -0.21 -34.83
C ASP A 179 -10.10 -0.69 -36.27
N ALA A 180 -10.86 -1.67 -36.76
CA ALA A 180 -10.78 -2.15 -38.14
C ALA A 180 -11.11 -1.06 -39.17
N ALA A 181 -12.14 -0.24 -38.90
CA ALA A 181 -12.56 0.83 -39.79
C ALA A 181 -11.48 1.90 -39.99
N PHE A 182 -10.56 2.08 -39.05
CA PHE A 182 -9.41 2.96 -39.27
C PHE A 182 -8.26 2.29 -40.01
N ASP A 183 -8.03 1.00 -39.76
CA ASP A 183 -6.99 0.23 -40.45
C ASP A 183 -7.34 0.07 -41.95
N GLU A 184 -8.64 -0.06 -42.27
CA GLU A 184 -9.20 -0.12 -43.63
C GLU A 184 -9.48 1.27 -44.25
N ALA A 185 -9.10 2.36 -43.58
CA ALA A 185 -9.34 3.74 -44.02
C ALA A 185 -10.82 4.06 -44.35
N LEU A 186 -11.78 3.43 -43.66
CA LEU A 186 -13.22 3.65 -43.82
C LEU A 186 -13.69 5.04 -43.33
N PHE A 187 -12.81 5.77 -42.63
CA PHE A 187 -13.01 7.16 -42.24
C PHE A 187 -12.36 8.11 -43.25
N THR A 188 -13.14 9.05 -43.78
CA THR A 188 -12.58 10.19 -44.51
C THR A 188 -12.05 11.22 -43.52
N GLY A 189 -10.79 11.64 -43.72
CA GLY A 189 -10.20 12.77 -43.01
C GLY A 189 -9.54 12.41 -41.67
N ASN A 190 -8.28 11.95 -41.75
CA ASN A 190 -7.23 12.10 -40.74
C ASN A 190 -6.92 10.88 -39.85
N GLN A 191 -5.88 10.10 -40.22
CA GLN A 191 -5.25 9.08 -39.36
C GLN A 191 -4.79 9.63 -37.99
N ALA A 192 -4.52 10.93 -37.88
CA ALA A 192 -4.19 11.55 -36.60
C ALA A 192 -5.37 11.52 -35.62
N ALA A 193 -6.63 11.55 -36.11
CA ALA A 193 -7.82 11.43 -35.26
C ALA A 193 -7.85 10.07 -34.53
N LEU A 194 -7.50 8.98 -35.23
CA LEU A 194 -7.38 7.65 -34.64
C LEU A 194 -6.31 7.62 -33.55
N LYS A 195 -5.10 8.09 -33.89
CA LYS A 195 -3.97 8.08 -32.95
C LYS A 195 -4.30 8.90 -31.71
N ALA A 196 -4.90 10.07 -31.89
CA ALA A 196 -5.31 10.94 -30.79
C ALA A 196 -6.38 10.28 -29.90
N ILE A 197 -7.43 9.68 -30.48
CA ILE A 197 -8.46 9.02 -29.67
C ILE A 197 -7.96 7.74 -29.00
N LYS A 198 -7.09 6.95 -29.65
CA LYS A 198 -6.44 5.79 -29.03
C LYS A 198 -5.59 6.22 -27.84
N ASN A 199 -4.77 7.26 -28.00
CA ASN A 199 -4.00 7.83 -26.89
C ASN A 199 -4.91 8.31 -25.73
N ALA A 200 -5.97 9.06 -26.04
CA ALA A 200 -6.92 9.53 -25.03
C ALA A 200 -7.60 8.36 -24.28
N ARG A 201 -7.96 7.29 -25.00
CA ARG A 201 -8.53 6.07 -24.42
C ARG A 201 -7.52 5.34 -23.53
N LEU A 202 -6.26 5.24 -23.93
CA LEU A 202 -5.19 4.64 -23.12
C LEU A 202 -5.00 5.43 -21.82
N LYS A 203 -4.89 6.77 -21.89
CA LYS A 203 -4.78 7.62 -20.69
C LYS A 203 -5.99 7.53 -19.78
N ALA A 204 -7.19 7.45 -20.37
CA ALA A 204 -8.40 7.20 -19.60
C ALA A 204 -8.37 5.83 -18.91
N GLY A 205 -7.98 4.78 -19.63
CA GLY A 205 -7.84 3.42 -19.10
C GLY A 205 -6.85 3.36 -17.93
N GLU A 206 -5.66 3.94 -18.10
CA GLU A 206 -4.65 4.08 -17.04
C GLU A 206 -5.27 4.76 -15.81
N TYR A 207 -5.88 5.95 -15.98
CA TYR A 207 -6.51 6.69 -14.89
C TYR A 207 -7.57 5.88 -14.14
N TYR A 208 -8.52 5.28 -14.87
CA TYR A 208 -9.60 4.51 -14.26
C TYR A 208 -9.10 3.23 -13.60
N SER A 209 -8.04 2.60 -14.11
CA SER A 209 -7.46 1.39 -13.52
C SER A 209 -6.72 1.66 -12.21
N LEU A 210 -6.10 2.82 -12.08
CA LEU A 210 -5.30 3.20 -10.92
C LEU A 210 -6.14 3.84 -9.81
N PHE A 211 -7.03 4.77 -10.14
CA PHE A 211 -7.64 5.65 -9.13
C PHE A 211 -9.12 5.43 -8.90
N VAL A 212 -9.82 4.71 -9.79
CA VAL A 212 -11.28 4.57 -9.71
C VAL A 212 -11.67 3.14 -9.38
N LYS A 213 -12.53 2.99 -8.38
CA LYS A 213 -13.09 1.70 -8.01
C LYS A 213 -13.98 1.15 -9.13
N GLN A 214 -13.68 -0.06 -9.57
CA GLN A 214 -14.47 -0.75 -10.57
C GLN A 214 -15.79 -1.24 -9.95
N ARG A 215 -16.91 -0.78 -10.52
CA ARG A 215 -18.27 -1.11 -10.06
C ARG A 215 -18.90 -2.17 -10.96
N GLY A 216 -19.68 -3.07 -10.36
CA GLY A 216 -20.46 -4.08 -11.09
C GLY A 216 -19.69 -5.34 -11.53
N ALA A 217 -18.50 -5.57 -10.97
CA ALA A 217 -17.81 -6.86 -11.07
C ALA A 217 -18.44 -7.87 -10.08
N ARG A 218 -18.39 -9.16 -10.42
CA ARG A 218 -18.84 -10.26 -9.54
C ARG A 218 -18.03 -10.31 -8.23
N VAL A 219 -16.76 -9.89 -8.29
CA VAL A 219 -15.87 -9.73 -7.14
C VAL A 219 -15.72 -8.25 -6.82
N PRO A 220 -15.93 -7.81 -5.57
CA PRO A 220 -15.71 -6.43 -5.17
C PRO A 220 -14.27 -5.96 -5.44
N ASP A 221 -14.12 -4.77 -6.03
CA ASP A 221 -12.81 -4.13 -6.20
C ASP A 221 -12.33 -3.50 -4.89
N GLU A 222 -11.76 -4.34 -4.01
CA GLU A 222 -11.17 -3.93 -2.73
C GLU A 222 -9.96 -3.02 -2.91
N VAL A 223 -9.25 -3.15 -4.04
CA VAL A 223 -8.04 -2.39 -4.34
C VAL A 223 -8.42 -0.95 -4.68
N GLY A 224 -9.34 -0.77 -5.62
CA GLY A 224 -9.87 0.55 -5.95
C GLY A 224 -10.58 1.21 -4.77
N ALA A 225 -11.27 0.43 -3.93
CA ALA A 225 -11.88 0.95 -2.70
C ALA A 225 -10.84 1.46 -1.67
N ALA A 226 -9.65 0.86 -1.60
CA ALA A 226 -8.59 1.35 -0.73
C ALA A 226 -8.00 2.67 -1.25
N VAL A 227 -7.74 2.76 -2.57
CA VAL A 227 -7.23 3.99 -3.19
C VAL A 227 -8.24 5.14 -3.09
N GLU A 228 -9.53 4.89 -3.33
CA GLU A 228 -10.58 5.92 -3.18
C GLU A 228 -10.65 6.46 -1.73
N LYS A 229 -10.45 5.60 -0.71
CA LYS A 229 -10.42 6.07 0.68
C LYS A 229 -9.22 6.96 0.93
N ILE A 230 -8.03 6.59 0.46
CA ILE A 230 -6.83 7.41 0.59
C ILE A 230 -7.05 8.79 -0.06
N LEU A 231 -7.70 8.85 -1.22
CA LEU A 231 -7.95 10.10 -1.96
C LEU A 231 -9.03 11.00 -1.32
N TYR A 232 -10.11 10.42 -0.78
CA TYR A 232 -11.33 11.16 -0.50
C TYR A 232 -11.78 11.19 0.97
N SER A 233 -11.08 10.49 1.88
CA SER A 233 -11.54 10.36 3.27
C SER A 233 -10.74 11.17 4.29
N ASP A 234 -10.08 12.26 3.89
CA ASP A 234 -9.14 13.03 4.73
C ASP A 234 -8.26 12.08 5.58
N ALA A 235 -7.70 11.08 4.92
CA ALA A 235 -7.11 9.93 5.58
C ALA A 235 -5.87 10.35 6.37
N THR A 236 -5.89 10.15 7.68
CA THR A 236 -4.68 10.34 8.47
C THR A 236 -3.59 9.37 8.03
N PRO A 237 -2.30 9.72 8.24
CA PRO A 237 -1.18 8.79 8.32
C PRO A 237 -1.50 7.32 8.58
N GLU A 238 -2.04 7.05 9.76
CA GLU A 238 -2.36 5.70 10.21
C GLU A 238 -3.52 5.08 9.43
N MET A 239 -4.54 5.87 9.08
CA MET A 239 -5.65 5.39 8.26
C MET A 239 -5.18 4.96 6.88
N THR A 240 -4.27 5.70 6.24
CA THR A 240 -3.66 5.36 4.95
C THR A 240 -2.96 4.00 5.02
N ILE A 241 -2.10 3.79 6.02
CA ILE A 241 -1.41 2.50 6.24
C ILE A 241 -2.42 1.38 6.53
N ASN A 242 -3.48 1.66 7.29
CA ASN A 242 -4.54 0.70 7.59
C ASN A 242 -5.42 0.38 6.37
N TYR A 243 -5.60 1.30 5.42
CA TYR A 243 -6.27 1.01 4.16
C TYR A 243 -5.44 0.09 3.27
N ILE A 244 -4.12 0.18 3.34
CA ILE A 244 -3.21 -0.67 2.56
C ILE A 244 -3.10 -2.07 3.19
N PHE A 245 -2.67 -2.15 4.45
CA PHE A 245 -2.34 -3.43 5.10
C PHE A 245 -3.44 -4.02 6.00
N GLY A 246 -4.53 -3.29 6.22
CA GLY A 246 -5.56 -3.63 7.22
C GLY A 246 -5.23 -3.11 8.62
N ARG A 247 -6.18 -3.18 9.56
CA ARG A 247 -6.01 -2.67 10.95
C ARG A 247 -5.23 -3.60 11.88
N SER A 248 -5.20 -4.88 11.55
CA SER A 248 -4.60 -5.93 12.39
C SER A 248 -3.13 -6.15 12.02
N LYS A 249 -2.61 -7.37 12.17
CA LYS A 249 -1.26 -7.72 11.72
C LYS A 249 -1.11 -7.66 10.20
N LEU A 250 0.13 -7.42 9.74
CA LEU A 250 0.52 -7.47 8.34
C LEU A 250 0.15 -8.84 7.73
N GLY A 251 -0.29 -8.86 6.46
CA GLY A 251 -0.64 -10.09 5.74
C GLY A 251 -2.05 -10.65 6.01
N ARG A 252 -2.81 -10.13 6.96
CA ARG A 252 -4.19 -10.62 7.19
C ARG A 252 -5.19 -10.19 6.12
N LYS A 253 -4.97 -9.04 5.48
CA LYS A 253 -5.86 -8.56 4.43
C LYS A 253 -5.45 -9.16 3.08
N LEU A 254 -6.32 -10.00 2.52
CA LEU A 254 -6.08 -10.72 1.26
C LEU A 254 -5.75 -9.79 0.07
N ALA A 255 -6.34 -8.60 0.03
CA ALA A 255 -6.08 -7.62 -1.03
C ALA A 255 -4.79 -6.82 -0.85
N SER A 256 -4.04 -6.96 0.25
CA SER A 256 -2.87 -6.11 0.54
C SER A 256 -1.82 -6.16 -0.56
N THR A 257 -1.52 -7.35 -1.09
CA THR A 257 -0.52 -7.52 -2.16
C THR A 257 -0.90 -6.70 -3.39
N LYS A 258 -2.15 -6.83 -3.85
CA LYS A 258 -2.66 -6.09 -5.02
C LYS A 258 -2.73 -4.58 -4.77
N ILE A 259 -2.97 -4.15 -3.53
CA ILE A 259 -2.91 -2.74 -3.16
C ILE A 259 -1.47 -2.24 -3.24
N VAL A 260 -0.50 -2.98 -2.70
CA VAL A 260 0.93 -2.61 -2.80
C VAL A 260 1.38 -2.52 -4.26
N GLU A 261 1.02 -3.49 -5.10
CA GLU A 261 1.31 -3.46 -6.53
C GLU A 261 0.73 -2.21 -7.22
N ARG A 262 -0.52 -1.85 -6.90
CA ARG A 262 -1.11 -0.62 -7.42
C ARG A 262 -0.42 0.64 -6.87
N MET A 263 -0.04 0.64 -5.61
CA MET A 263 0.72 1.74 -5.00
C MET A 263 2.09 1.90 -5.65
N LYS A 264 2.78 0.82 -6.03
CA LYS A 264 4.01 0.90 -6.84
C LYS A 264 3.80 1.59 -8.17
N LEU A 265 2.69 1.29 -8.86
CA LEU A 265 2.36 1.94 -10.13
C LEU A 265 2.02 3.44 -9.97
N ILE A 266 1.42 3.81 -8.83
CA ILE A 266 1.03 5.20 -8.53
C ILE A 266 2.23 6.03 -8.05
N LEU A 267 2.98 5.53 -7.08
CA LEU A 267 4.07 6.24 -6.42
C LEU A 267 5.39 6.14 -7.20
N GLY A 268 5.60 5.03 -7.91
CA GLY A 268 6.89 4.63 -8.47
C GLY A 268 7.64 3.69 -7.52
N GLU A 269 8.24 2.63 -8.05
CA GLU A 269 8.92 1.59 -7.26
C GLU A 269 10.12 2.12 -6.47
N GLU A 270 10.83 3.09 -7.03
CA GLU A 270 12.03 3.72 -6.46
C GLU A 270 11.72 5.05 -5.74
N SER A 271 10.44 5.30 -5.42
CA SER A 271 10.03 6.54 -4.76
C SER A 271 10.29 6.52 -3.25
N LYS A 272 10.50 7.70 -2.67
CA LYS A 272 10.66 7.85 -1.20
C LYS A 272 9.41 7.41 -0.46
N GLU A 273 8.24 7.60 -1.07
CA GLU A 273 6.94 7.19 -0.54
C GLU A 273 6.77 5.66 -0.56
N MET A 274 7.37 4.97 -1.53
CA MET A 274 7.42 3.51 -1.53
C MET A 274 8.34 2.99 -0.41
N ASP A 275 9.48 3.62 -0.18
CA ASP A 275 10.32 3.29 0.99
C ASP A 275 9.60 3.57 2.31
N ALA A 276 8.85 4.68 2.41
CA ALA A 276 7.99 4.98 3.54
C ALA A 276 6.94 3.90 3.80
N LEU A 277 6.37 3.34 2.72
CA LEU A 277 5.40 2.27 2.79
C LEU A 277 6.03 0.95 3.28
N LYS A 278 7.26 0.65 2.87
CA LYS A 278 8.05 -0.49 3.41
C LYS A 278 8.30 -0.31 4.89
N ASP A 279 8.75 0.87 5.32
CA ASP A 279 9.02 1.18 6.73
C ASP A 279 7.77 1.00 7.59
N ALA A 280 6.62 1.47 7.11
CA ALA A 280 5.34 1.28 7.78
C ALA A 280 4.93 -0.20 7.87
N ALA A 281 5.16 -0.98 6.82
CA ALA A 281 4.89 -2.42 6.83
C ALA A 281 5.78 -3.15 7.84
N TRP A 282 7.09 -2.85 7.86
CA TRP A 282 8.02 -3.40 8.85
C TRP A 282 7.63 -3.00 10.27
N SER A 283 7.31 -1.72 10.50
CA SER A 283 6.84 -1.23 11.79
C SER A 283 5.60 -2.00 12.25
N LYS A 284 4.67 -2.34 11.36
CA LYS A 284 3.47 -3.13 11.67
C LYS A 284 3.74 -4.62 11.94
N LEU A 285 4.84 -5.14 11.41
CA LEU A 285 5.30 -6.49 11.68
C LEU A 285 5.99 -6.56 13.05
N VAL A 286 6.81 -5.56 13.39
CA VAL A 286 7.56 -5.50 14.65
C VAL A 286 6.70 -5.01 15.82
N LYS A 287 5.78 -4.08 15.57
CA LYS A 287 4.88 -3.50 16.57
C LYS A 287 3.52 -4.20 16.54
N GLY A 288 2.96 -4.45 17.72
CA GLY A 288 1.64 -5.05 17.89
C GLY A 288 0.52 -4.03 17.66
N ARG A 289 -0.71 -4.44 18.00
CA ARG A 289 -1.94 -3.64 17.80
C ARG A 289 -1.95 -2.30 18.54
N GLU A 290 -1.15 -2.14 19.59
CA GLU A 290 -1.08 -0.92 20.42
C GLU A 290 0.15 -0.05 20.12
N GLY A 291 0.87 -0.30 19.01
CA GLY A 291 2.10 0.43 18.69
C GLY A 291 3.31 0.07 19.57
N ARG A 292 3.12 -0.80 20.56
CA ARG A 292 4.19 -1.41 21.36
C ARG A 292 4.88 -2.53 20.61
N LEU A 293 6.14 -2.81 20.93
CA LEU A 293 6.86 -3.95 20.36
C LEU A 293 6.11 -5.25 20.67
N GLN A 294 6.04 -6.14 19.68
CA GLN A 294 5.49 -7.47 19.88
C GLN A 294 6.42 -8.31 20.77
N ASP A 295 5.83 -9.27 21.47
CA ASP A 295 6.60 -10.33 22.13
C ASP A 295 7.51 -11.05 21.10
N PRO A 296 8.76 -11.37 21.44
CA PRO A 296 9.69 -12.06 20.54
C PRO A 296 9.12 -13.32 19.87
N ALA A 297 8.37 -14.14 20.61
CA ALA A 297 7.75 -15.35 20.07
C ALA A 297 6.61 -15.00 19.09
N ALA A 298 5.83 -13.97 19.41
CA ALA A 298 4.77 -13.47 18.53
C ALA A 298 5.33 -12.88 17.23
N TYR A 299 6.45 -12.14 17.29
CA TYR A 299 7.15 -11.63 16.11
C TYR A 299 7.63 -12.78 15.22
N VAL A 300 8.35 -13.76 15.77
CA VAL A 300 8.87 -14.92 15.00
C VAL A 300 7.71 -15.65 14.34
N LYS A 301 6.63 -15.93 15.09
CA LYS A 301 5.44 -16.57 14.56
C LYS A 301 4.79 -15.77 13.42
N ASN A 302 4.55 -14.47 13.61
CA ASN A 302 3.94 -13.63 12.59
C ASN A 302 4.83 -13.51 11.35
N PHE A 303 6.16 -13.48 11.51
CA PHE A 303 7.11 -13.47 10.41
C PHE A 303 7.10 -14.80 9.63
N ASP A 304 7.05 -15.93 10.34
CA ASP A 304 6.96 -17.25 9.73
C ASP A 304 5.67 -17.43 8.95
N GLU A 305 4.53 -16.99 9.50
CA GLU A 305 3.25 -16.93 8.80
C GLU A 305 3.29 -16.03 7.55
N LEU A 306 4.02 -14.91 7.59
CA LEU A 306 4.21 -14.08 6.39
C LEU A 306 5.05 -14.79 5.33
N LEU A 307 6.09 -15.53 5.73
CA LEU A 307 6.94 -16.28 4.80
C LEU A 307 6.22 -17.45 4.13
N THR A 308 5.26 -18.08 4.82
CA THR A 308 4.53 -19.24 4.33
C THR A 308 3.20 -18.86 3.67
N GLU A 309 2.35 -18.09 4.35
CA GLU A 309 0.98 -17.79 3.91
C GLU A 309 0.92 -16.53 3.03
N ASN A 310 1.80 -15.55 3.23
CA ASN A 310 1.72 -14.23 2.59
C ASN A 310 3.01 -13.81 1.89
N LYS A 311 3.73 -14.79 1.32
CA LYS A 311 5.01 -14.56 0.64
C LYS A 311 4.89 -13.55 -0.51
N SER A 312 3.74 -13.51 -1.18
CA SER A 312 3.47 -12.56 -2.26
C SER A 312 3.50 -11.11 -1.78
N LEU A 313 2.97 -10.82 -0.58
CA LEU A 313 3.01 -9.48 0.01
C LEU A 313 4.45 -9.07 0.35
N LEU A 314 5.23 -9.98 0.93
CA LEU A 314 6.65 -9.73 1.24
C LEU A 314 7.45 -9.44 -0.04
N ASN A 315 7.28 -10.27 -1.08
CA ASN A 315 7.95 -10.07 -2.36
C ASN A 315 7.47 -8.81 -3.10
N ALA A 316 6.21 -8.40 -2.89
CA ALA A 316 5.70 -7.15 -3.42
C ALA A 316 6.33 -5.94 -2.73
N LEU A 317 6.67 -6.02 -1.44
CA LEU A 317 7.23 -4.88 -0.69
C LEU A 317 8.76 -4.82 -0.75
N TYR A 318 9.43 -5.96 -0.64
CA TYR A 318 10.85 -6.05 -0.37
C TYR A 318 11.57 -6.86 -1.44
N THR A 319 12.82 -6.47 -1.70
CA THR A 319 13.77 -7.21 -2.52
C THR A 319 14.22 -8.51 -1.83
N PRO A 320 14.77 -9.48 -2.58
CA PRO A 320 15.31 -10.71 -1.99
C PRO A 320 16.36 -10.47 -0.91
N ASP A 321 17.21 -9.45 -1.08
CA ASP A 321 18.26 -9.11 -0.13
C ASP A 321 17.70 -8.55 1.17
N GLU A 322 16.70 -7.65 1.08
CA GLU A 322 15.98 -7.12 2.25
C GLU A 322 15.27 -8.25 3.02
N ILE A 323 14.62 -9.18 2.30
CA ILE A 323 13.99 -10.35 2.93
C ILE A 323 15.04 -11.24 3.63
N ALA A 324 16.23 -11.40 3.05
CA ALA A 324 17.32 -12.15 3.69
C ALA A 324 17.81 -11.46 4.97
N VAL A 325 17.84 -10.11 4.99
CA VAL A 325 18.12 -9.35 6.22
C VAL A 325 17.04 -9.59 7.27
N MET A 326 15.77 -9.48 6.88
CA MET A 326 14.63 -9.68 7.78
C MET A 326 14.61 -11.10 8.38
N LYS A 327 14.95 -12.12 7.58
CA LYS A 327 15.14 -13.50 8.05
C LYS A 327 16.25 -13.61 9.11
N GLY A 328 17.39 -12.96 8.87
CA GLY A 328 18.48 -12.93 9.86
C GLY A 328 18.07 -12.30 11.19
N VAL A 329 17.26 -11.24 11.17
CA VAL A 329 16.67 -10.64 12.38
C VAL A 329 15.73 -11.63 13.08
N ARG A 330 14.87 -12.32 12.33
CA ARG A 330 14.00 -13.37 12.86
C ARG A 330 14.79 -14.53 13.49
N ASP A 331 15.86 -14.97 12.85
CA ASP A 331 16.69 -16.08 13.34
C ASP A 331 17.43 -15.70 14.62
N ALA A 332 17.96 -14.48 14.70
CA ALA A 332 18.55 -13.95 15.94
C ALA A 332 17.53 -13.92 17.08
N ILE A 333 16.32 -13.38 16.83
CA ILE A 333 15.24 -13.33 17.83
C ILE A 333 14.83 -14.76 18.24
N LYS A 334 14.69 -15.68 17.28
CA LYS A 334 14.36 -17.08 17.55
C LYS A 334 15.42 -17.77 18.39
N ALA A 335 16.71 -17.60 18.06
CA ALA A 335 17.82 -18.17 18.82
C ALA A 335 17.83 -17.69 20.27
N THR A 336 17.46 -16.43 20.49
CA THR A 336 17.39 -15.86 21.85
C THR A 336 16.18 -16.35 22.65
N ASN A 337 15.22 -16.98 21.98
CA ASN A 337 14.03 -17.59 22.57
C ASN A 337 14.20 -19.10 22.82
N VAL A 338 15.14 -19.79 22.15
CA VAL A 338 15.24 -21.26 22.17
C VAL A 338 16.08 -21.82 23.34
N GLU A 339 17.13 -21.17 23.83
CA GLU A 339 17.77 -21.63 25.09
C GLU A 339 18.40 -20.49 25.89
N LEU A 340 18.08 -20.45 27.18
CA LEU A 340 19.06 -20.27 28.26
C LEU A 340 18.35 -20.72 29.55
N GLY A 341 18.53 -21.98 29.92
CA GLY A 341 18.49 -22.37 31.33
C GLY A 341 19.63 -21.64 32.03
N GLY A 342 19.39 -20.40 32.47
CA GLY A 342 20.42 -19.50 32.98
C GLY A 342 19.97 -18.04 33.04
N ALA A 343 20.58 -17.28 33.96
CA ALA A 343 20.11 -15.99 34.46
C ALA A 343 19.83 -14.90 33.37
N PRO A 344 18.78 -14.08 33.56
CA PRO A 344 18.23 -13.16 32.55
C PRO A 344 19.16 -12.03 32.07
N ALA A 345 20.18 -11.64 32.84
CA ALA A 345 21.09 -10.54 32.47
C ALA A 345 22.03 -10.89 31.28
N ARG A 346 22.43 -12.15 31.12
CA ARG A 346 23.25 -12.60 29.97
C ARG A 346 22.42 -12.67 28.67
N LYS A 347 21.10 -12.88 28.75
CA LYS A 347 20.18 -12.98 27.61
C LYS A 347 20.06 -11.65 26.86
N ALA A 348 19.92 -10.55 27.61
CA ALA A 348 19.80 -9.21 27.05
C ALA A 348 21.04 -8.78 26.27
N GLY A 349 22.25 -9.05 26.79
CA GLY A 349 23.51 -8.70 26.13
C GLY A 349 23.77 -9.45 24.82
N ILE A 350 23.34 -10.72 24.72
CA ILE A 350 23.49 -11.53 23.50
C ILE A 350 22.50 -11.06 22.42
N ILE A 351 21.25 -10.76 22.80
CA ILE A 351 20.24 -10.15 21.92
C ILE A 351 20.74 -8.81 21.40
N LEU A 352 21.21 -7.93 22.30
CA LEU A 352 21.76 -6.61 21.95
C LEU A 352 22.95 -6.75 20.99
N GLY A 353 23.90 -7.65 21.29
CA GLY A 353 25.13 -7.82 20.51
C GLY A 353 24.95 -8.51 19.15
N SER A 354 23.89 -9.31 18.97
CA SER A 354 23.56 -9.93 17.67
C SER A 354 22.78 -8.97 16.78
N ILE A 355 21.83 -8.22 17.36
CA ILE A 355 21.13 -7.09 16.74
C ILE A 355 22.14 -6.01 16.31
N GLN A 356 23.02 -5.56 17.21
CA GLN A 356 24.03 -4.54 16.92
C GLN A 356 25.02 -4.99 15.84
N ARG A 357 25.46 -6.26 15.80
CA ARG A 357 26.39 -6.74 14.76
C ARG A 357 25.74 -6.85 13.37
N VAL A 358 24.52 -7.36 13.28
CA VAL A 358 23.78 -7.43 12.01
C VAL A 358 23.46 -6.03 11.49
N PHE A 359 23.12 -5.10 12.39
CA PHE A 359 22.77 -3.73 12.02
C PHE A 359 23.97 -2.80 11.79
N HIS A 360 25.11 -3.02 12.47
CA HIS A 360 26.34 -2.25 12.24
C HIS A 360 27.00 -2.64 10.92
N TRP A 361 27.09 -3.94 10.57
CA TRP A 361 27.74 -4.39 9.34
C TRP A 361 26.88 -4.13 8.08
N ARG A 362 25.55 -4.26 8.16
CA ARG A 362 24.67 -4.04 6.98
C ARG A 362 24.18 -2.61 6.82
N GLY A 363 23.97 -1.88 7.92
CA GLY A 363 23.60 -0.47 7.88
C GLY A 363 24.69 0.42 7.28
N THR A 364 25.96 0.12 7.56
CA THR A 364 27.11 0.80 6.93
C THR A 364 27.27 0.39 5.46
N ALA A 365 27.13 -0.90 5.11
CA ALA A 365 27.25 -1.36 3.73
C ALA A 365 26.16 -0.78 2.81
N GLN A 366 24.89 -0.74 3.22
CA GLN A 366 23.80 -0.24 2.38
C GLN A 366 23.66 1.29 2.35
N ALA A 367 23.99 2.00 3.45
CA ALA A 367 24.04 3.47 3.44
C ALA A 367 25.13 4.00 2.50
N VAL A 368 26.23 3.25 2.34
CA VAL A 368 27.34 3.59 1.44
C VAL A 368 27.06 3.17 0.00
N LEU A 369 26.46 1.99 -0.23
CA LEU A 369 26.27 1.46 -1.58
C LEU A 369 25.00 1.94 -2.30
N HIS A 370 23.92 2.30 -1.60
CA HIS A 370 22.60 2.51 -2.24
C HIS A 370 21.97 3.89 -2.00
N LYS A 371 22.66 4.83 -1.34
CA LYS A 371 22.14 6.19 -1.06
C LYS A 371 20.73 6.22 -0.42
N ARG A 372 20.36 5.20 0.37
CA ARG A 372 19.05 5.10 1.06
C ARG A 372 19.22 5.33 2.59
N PRO A 373 19.20 6.58 3.08
CA PRO A 373 19.46 6.91 4.49
C PRO A 373 18.33 6.51 5.46
N LEU A 374 17.11 6.26 4.97
CA LEU A 374 15.94 5.91 5.79
C LEU A 374 16.01 4.49 6.40
N TYR A 375 16.77 3.58 5.79
CA TYR A 375 17.00 2.24 6.35
C TYR A 375 17.79 2.28 7.66
N GLY A 376 18.68 3.26 7.84
CA GLY A 376 19.41 3.47 9.10
C GLY A 376 18.51 3.88 10.27
N SER A 377 17.42 4.60 10.01
CA SER A 377 16.46 5.05 11.03
C SER A 377 15.63 3.91 11.62
N LEU A 378 15.29 2.89 10.83
CA LEU A 378 14.58 1.69 11.30
C LEU A 378 15.39 0.94 12.37
N LEU A 379 16.70 0.85 12.17
CA LEU A 379 17.63 0.14 13.05
C LEU A 379 17.88 0.89 14.35
N HIS A 380 17.80 2.22 14.30
CA HIS A 380 17.92 3.11 15.45
C HIS A 380 16.65 3.08 16.34
N ILE A 381 15.45 2.98 15.75
CA ILE A 381 14.18 2.81 16.50
C ILE A 381 14.15 1.47 17.27
N ILE A 382 14.72 0.41 16.68
CA ILE A 382 14.90 -0.87 17.36
C ILE A 382 15.89 -0.68 18.52
N GLY A 383 17.05 -0.03 18.28
CA GLY A 383 18.05 0.30 19.30
C GLY A 383 17.53 1.11 20.50
N ARG A 384 16.67 2.12 20.27
CA ARG A 384 16.14 3.01 21.32
C ARG A 384 15.13 2.33 22.26
N ASN A 385 14.47 1.26 21.82
CA ASN A 385 13.45 0.54 22.61
C ASN A 385 13.96 -0.78 23.24
N LEU A 386 15.22 -1.16 23.01
CA LEU A 386 15.85 -2.33 23.62
C LEU A 386 15.98 -2.29 25.16
N PRO A 387 16.19 -1.13 25.82
CA PRO A 387 16.15 -1.05 27.29
C PRO A 387 14.77 -1.41 27.88
N VAL A 388 13.70 -1.00 27.21
CA VAL A 388 12.30 -1.27 27.63
C VAL A 388 11.94 -2.76 27.51
N LEU A 389 12.51 -3.46 26.54
CA LEU A 389 12.42 -4.93 26.45
C LEU A 389 13.17 -5.62 27.61
N GLY A 390 14.29 -5.06 28.06
CA GLY A 390 15.01 -5.54 29.25
C GLY A 390 14.20 -5.36 30.55
N GLU A 391 13.56 -4.21 30.72
CA GLU A 391 12.74 -3.89 31.90
C GLU A 391 11.43 -4.70 31.97
N GLY A 392 10.75 -4.92 30.84
CA GLY A 392 9.55 -5.76 30.77
C GLY A 392 9.81 -7.24 31.10
N LEU A 393 10.99 -7.74 30.75
CA LEU A 393 11.46 -9.08 31.10
C LEU A 393 11.89 -9.18 32.58
N GLN A 394 12.47 -8.13 33.16
CA GLN A 394 12.77 -8.05 34.59
C GLN A 394 11.49 -7.95 35.46
N GLY A 395 10.51 -7.16 35.06
CA GLY A 395 9.24 -7.01 35.79
C GLY A 395 8.37 -8.27 35.79
N SER A 396 8.41 -9.04 34.72
CA SER A 396 7.72 -10.35 34.62
C SER A 396 8.41 -11.44 35.45
N ALA A 397 9.74 -11.36 35.62
CA ALA A 397 10.50 -12.23 36.50
C ALA A 397 10.27 -11.88 37.99
N ALA A 398 10.19 -10.60 38.34
CA ALA A 398 9.88 -10.15 39.70
C ALA A 398 8.47 -10.59 40.16
N LYS A 399 7.46 -10.53 39.26
CA LYS A 399 6.12 -11.03 39.55
C LYS A 399 6.03 -12.55 39.74
N ARG A 400 6.90 -13.33 39.08
CA ARG A 400 6.96 -14.81 39.26
C ARG A 400 7.82 -15.23 40.46
N ALA A 401 8.78 -14.41 40.88
CA ALA A 401 9.57 -14.63 42.09
C ALA A 401 8.78 -14.30 43.38
N GLY A 402 7.86 -13.31 43.33
CA GLY A 402 7.02 -12.93 44.47
C GLY A 402 5.98 -13.96 44.90
N THR A 403 5.70 -14.98 44.08
CA THR A 403 4.75 -16.08 44.39
C THR A 403 5.38 -17.29 45.08
N LEU A 404 6.68 -17.24 45.42
CA LEU A 404 7.42 -18.32 46.10
C LEU A 404 7.90 -17.92 47.51
N ILE A 405 7.06 -17.23 48.28
CA ILE A 405 7.28 -17.13 49.73
C ILE A 405 6.57 -18.33 50.38
N PRO A 406 7.28 -19.31 50.96
CA PRO A 406 6.64 -20.39 51.69
C PRO A 406 5.92 -19.83 52.92
N ARG A 407 4.62 -20.12 53.06
CA ARG A 407 3.89 -19.83 54.30
C ARG A 407 4.54 -20.58 55.46
N PRO A 408 4.75 -19.97 56.64
CA PRO A 408 5.27 -20.68 57.81
C PRO A 408 4.30 -21.79 58.21
N ARG A 409 4.82 -23.01 58.41
CA ARG A 409 4.03 -24.15 58.89
C ARG A 409 3.67 -23.94 60.37
N PRO A 410 2.44 -24.27 60.81
CA PRO A 410 2.09 -24.26 62.22
C PRO A 410 2.88 -25.34 62.98
N ARG A 411 3.38 -25.00 64.17
CA ARG A 411 4.08 -25.94 65.07
C ARG A 411 3.08 -26.94 65.66
N LEU A 412 3.39 -28.23 65.55
CA LEU A 412 2.66 -29.30 66.25
C LEU A 412 2.96 -29.24 67.77
N PRO A 413 1.99 -29.56 68.64
CA PRO A 413 2.20 -29.63 70.09
C PRO A 413 3.02 -30.87 70.47
N LEU A 414 4.02 -30.68 71.33
CA LEU A 414 4.84 -31.75 71.91
C LEU A 414 4.04 -32.51 72.99
N LEU A 415 3.97 -33.83 72.85
CA LEU A 415 3.51 -34.75 73.90
C LEU A 415 4.58 -34.88 75.00
N PRO A 416 4.21 -34.99 76.28
CA PRO A 416 5.16 -35.23 77.37
C PRO A 416 5.56 -36.71 77.42
N ALA A 417 6.87 -36.98 77.46
CA ALA A 417 7.41 -38.29 77.75
C ALA A 417 7.47 -38.52 79.27
N ALA A 418 6.98 -39.67 79.68
CA ALA A 418 7.01 -40.20 81.04
C ALA A 418 8.45 -40.36 81.57
N GLY A 419 8.65 -40.06 82.86
CA GLY A 419 9.94 -40.16 83.55
C GLY A 419 10.29 -41.58 84.01
N VAL A 420 11.43 -41.72 84.71
CA VAL A 420 11.63 -42.54 85.92
C VAL A 420 13.05 -42.32 86.48
N ALA A 421 13.09 -42.00 87.78
CA ALA A 421 14.02 -42.31 88.88
C ALA A 421 15.55 -42.15 88.80
N GLY A 422 16.08 -41.39 89.77
CA GLY A 422 16.77 -41.98 90.94
C GLY A 422 18.25 -41.62 91.15
N GLY A 423 18.59 -41.09 92.34
CA GLY A 423 19.91 -41.28 92.98
C GLY A 423 20.61 -40.05 93.57
N ARG A 424 20.72 -40.02 94.91
CA ARG A 424 21.38 -39.06 95.84
C ARG A 424 22.92 -39.08 95.80
N THR A 425 23.56 -37.97 96.23
CA THR A 425 24.48 -37.80 97.42
C THR A 425 24.89 -36.31 97.55
N GLN A 426 24.62 -35.62 98.67
CA GLN A 426 25.53 -35.16 99.78
C GLN A 426 26.76 -34.35 99.29
N GLU A 427 27.11 -33.16 99.81
CA GLU A 427 27.05 -32.56 101.17
C GLU A 427 26.27 -31.25 101.29
#